data_AF-A0A2D4PXY1-F1
#
_entry.id   AF-A0A2D4PXY1-F1
#
_cell.length_a   1.000
_cell.length_b   1.000
_cell.length_c   1.000
_cell.angle_alpha   90.00
_cell.angle_beta   90.00
_cell.angle_gamma   90.00
#
_symmetry.space_group_name_H-M   'P 1'
#
loop_
_entity.id
_entity.type
_entity.pdbx_description
1 polymer ?
#
loop_
_entity_poly.entity_id
_entity_poly.type
_entity_poly.pdbx_seq_one_letter_code
_entity_poly.pdbx_strand_id
1 'polypeptide(L)'
;DMTDCSGHEEGLGARMLFRANTDEAPKGESIMKNLISEVEQLQALVSRSLGSAFGQQVTSLASDQESVGPISLPRRAETFGGFDSHQMNVYKGGEKDEGEEVQDLRRTESDSVLKKGGTANLMFVLKRNNEQVLQSITQLHSLLGLLQAVVVQQDTYIEDQKLLLTERTLSRISFRPNSLIEQEKQRSLEKQRQELANLQKQQTLHQEERRKKEKEWEAREKELTERESQLGQKEEQIQKGQHGLEKEREELQQKKAAYQLDLERLRTAQKQLEKEKEQL
;
A
#
# COMPACT_ATOMS: atom_id res chain seq x y z
N ASP A 1 -4.83 -70.57 28.82
CA ASP A 1 -4.71 -69.11 29.03
C ASP A 1 -4.86 -68.42 27.69
N MET A 2 -6.03 -68.00 27.18
CA MET A 2 -7.25 -67.45 27.80
C MET A 2 -6.98 -66.28 28.74
N THR A 3 -6.71 -65.12 28.16
CA THR A 3 -7.15 -63.82 28.71
C THR A 3 -7.74 -63.00 27.57
N ASP A 4 -9.06 -63.13 27.46
CA ASP A 4 -9.95 -62.11 26.93
C ASP A 4 -9.74 -60.80 27.70
N CYS A 5 -9.64 -59.70 26.96
CA CYS A 5 -9.91 -58.36 27.46
C CYS A 5 -10.76 -57.65 26.40
N SER A 6 -12.05 -58.01 26.38
CA SER A 6 -13.10 -57.16 25.85
C SER A 6 -13.34 -56.00 26.83
N GLY A 7 -13.17 -54.76 26.36
CA GLY A 7 -13.43 -53.57 27.14
C GLY A 7 -13.59 -52.35 26.24
N HIS A 8 -14.86 -52.06 25.93
CA HIS A 8 -15.39 -50.77 25.48
C HIS A 8 -14.96 -50.25 24.09
N GLU A 9 -15.69 -50.70 23.08
CA GLU A 9 -16.08 -49.85 21.96
C GLU A 9 -16.91 -48.67 22.50
N GLU A 10 -16.27 -47.52 22.74
CA GLU A 10 -16.96 -46.23 22.71
C GLU A 10 -16.47 -45.47 21.50
N GLY A 11 -17.34 -45.47 20.48
CA GLY A 11 -17.13 -44.78 19.22
C GLY A 11 -16.95 -43.28 19.43
N LEU A 12 -15.70 -42.82 19.40
CA LEU A 12 -15.35 -41.46 19.00
C LEU A 12 -14.24 -41.51 17.95
N GLY A 13 -14.48 -42.37 16.94
CA GLY A 13 -13.70 -42.45 15.73
C GLY A 13 -13.75 -41.13 14.96
N ALA A 14 -12.69 -40.33 15.14
CA ALA A 14 -11.91 -39.72 14.07
C ALA A 14 -12.68 -39.09 12.88
N ARG A 15 -13.80 -38.41 13.13
CA ARG A 15 -14.41 -37.42 12.24
C ARG A 15 -14.81 -36.17 13.03
N MET A 16 -13.89 -35.63 13.82
CA MET A 16 -13.98 -34.22 14.19
C MET A 16 -13.61 -33.40 12.94
N LEU A 17 -14.60 -33.17 12.08
CA LEU A 17 -14.60 -32.02 11.19
C LEU A 17 -14.28 -30.82 12.06
N PHE A 18 -13.28 -30.02 11.67
CA PHE A 18 -12.76 -28.86 12.38
C PHE A 18 -13.88 -28.05 13.06
N ARG A 19 -14.21 -28.41 14.29
CA ARG A 19 -15.13 -27.67 15.12
C ARG A 19 -14.25 -26.99 16.12
N ALA A 20 -14.03 -25.70 15.91
CA ALA A 20 -13.52 -24.84 16.96
C ALA A 20 -14.48 -25.01 18.13
N ASN A 21 -14.03 -25.67 19.19
CA ASN A 21 -14.81 -25.79 20.40
C ASN A 21 -14.72 -24.41 21.08
N THR A 22 -15.73 -23.57 20.87
CA THR A 22 -15.74 -22.18 21.36
C THR A 22 -16.27 -22.07 22.78
N ASP A 23 -16.62 -23.19 23.42
CA ASP A 23 -17.17 -23.19 24.79
C ASP A 23 -16.14 -22.76 25.84
N GLU A 24 -14.86 -23.02 25.61
CA GLU A 24 -13.76 -22.60 26.49
C GLU A 24 -13.18 -21.22 26.16
N ALA A 25 -13.64 -20.58 25.08
CA ALA A 25 -13.14 -19.26 24.70
C ALA A 25 -13.63 -18.19 25.70
N PRO A 26 -12.76 -17.27 26.14
CA PRO A 26 -13.17 -16.19 27.04
C PRO A 26 -14.25 -15.31 26.38
N LYS A 27 -15.36 -15.05 27.08
CA LYS A 27 -16.55 -14.35 26.54
C LYS A 27 -16.71 -12.97 27.15
N GLY A 28 -16.69 -11.93 26.31
CA GLY A 28 -16.86 -10.53 26.71
C GLY A 28 -18.31 -10.02 26.64
N GLU A 29 -19.27 -10.84 26.21
CA GLU A 29 -20.65 -10.42 25.90
C GLU A 29 -21.37 -9.79 27.10
N SER A 30 -21.29 -10.42 28.28
CA SER A 30 -21.90 -9.90 29.50
C SER A 30 -21.25 -8.60 29.96
N ILE A 31 -19.93 -8.47 29.80
CA ILE A 31 -19.17 -7.26 30.14
C ILE A 31 -19.57 -6.11 29.20
N MET A 32 -19.68 -6.39 27.90
CA MET A 32 -20.17 -5.42 26.91
C MET A 32 -21.59 -4.95 27.21
N LYS A 33 -22.50 -5.86 27.57
CA LYS A 33 -23.87 -5.51 27.94
C LYS A 33 -23.91 -4.61 29.18
N ASN A 34 -23.11 -4.94 30.20
CA ASN A 34 -23.02 -4.14 31.42
C ASN A 34 -22.39 -2.77 31.13
N LEU A 35 -21.38 -2.71 30.27
CA LEU A 35 -20.76 -1.45 29.83
C LEU A 35 -21.80 -0.55 29.17
N ILE A 36 -22.58 -1.08 28.21
CA ILE A 36 -23.62 -0.32 27.51
C ILE A 36 -24.67 0.20 28.51
N SER A 37 -25.15 -0.66 29.41
CA SER A 37 -26.12 -0.25 30.44
C SER A 37 -25.57 0.83 31.37
N GLU A 38 -24.29 0.75 31.73
CA GLU A 38 -23.65 1.77 32.58
C GLU A 38 -23.49 3.11 31.85
N VAL A 39 -23.18 3.09 30.54
CA VAL A 39 -23.14 4.31 29.71
C VAL A 39 -24.52 4.96 29.63
N GLU A 40 -25.57 4.18 29.43
CA GLU A 40 -26.95 4.67 29.41
C GLU A 40 -27.35 5.31 30.75
N GLN A 41 -26.98 4.68 31.87
CA GLN A 41 -27.21 5.20 33.22
C GLN A 41 -26.45 6.51 33.45
N LEU A 42 -25.17 6.57 33.05
CA LEU A 42 -24.38 7.80 33.13
C LEU A 42 -24.99 8.93 32.31
N GLN A 43 -25.44 8.64 31.09
CA GLN A 43 -26.12 9.61 30.23
C GLN A 43 -27.39 10.17 30.92
N ALA A 44 -28.18 9.32 31.57
CA ALA A 44 -29.36 9.75 32.31
C ALA A 44 -28.99 10.64 33.52
N LEU A 45 -27.94 10.30 34.26
CA LEU A 45 -27.45 11.09 35.40
C LEU A 45 -26.94 12.47 34.97
N VAL A 46 -26.16 12.54 33.89
CA VAL A 46 -25.65 13.80 33.33
C VAL A 46 -26.79 14.66 32.77
N SER A 47 -27.72 14.06 32.04
CA SER A 47 -28.89 14.75 31.48
C SER A 47 -29.78 15.34 32.57
N ARG A 48 -29.97 14.63 33.69
CA ARG A 48 -30.70 15.14 34.86
C ARG A 48 -29.97 16.29 35.55
N SER A 49 -28.64 16.27 35.57
CA SER A 49 -27.83 17.34 36.16
C SER A 49 -27.81 18.61 35.29
N LEU A 50 -27.80 18.47 33.96
CA LEU A 50 -27.83 19.59 33.00
C LEU A 50 -29.26 20.13 32.78
N GLY A 51 -30.27 19.26 32.79
CA GLY A 51 -31.69 19.62 32.64
C GLY A 51 -32.27 20.40 33.82
N SER A 52 -31.56 20.48 34.96
CA SER A 52 -31.93 21.36 36.07
C SER A 52 -31.26 22.75 35.99
N ALA A 53 -30.26 22.94 35.10
CA ALA A 53 -29.46 24.16 35.00
C ALA A 53 -29.69 24.97 33.72
N PHE A 54 -30.39 24.41 32.73
CA PHE A 54 -30.84 25.13 31.54
C PHE A 54 -32.36 25.00 31.45
N GLY A 55 -33.05 26.13 31.65
CA GLY A 55 -34.51 26.17 31.64
C GLY A 55 -35.10 25.58 30.36
N GLN A 56 -36.25 24.92 30.54
CA GLN A 56 -37.26 24.59 29.53
C GLN A 56 -37.06 25.35 28.22
N GLN A 57 -36.50 24.72 27.19
CA GLN A 57 -37.00 24.73 25.81
C GLN A 57 -36.37 23.55 25.08
N VAL A 58 -37.19 22.87 24.27
CA VAL A 58 -36.84 21.71 23.43
C VAL A 58 -36.79 20.36 24.16
N THR A 59 -37.96 19.81 24.48
CA THR A 59 -38.39 18.45 24.09
C THR A 59 -39.76 18.14 24.73
N SER A 60 -40.84 18.48 24.03
CA SER A 60 -42.12 17.77 24.17
C SER A 60 -42.63 17.51 22.76
N LEU A 61 -42.26 16.35 22.21
CA LEU A 61 -42.83 15.80 20.98
C LEU A 61 -42.85 14.27 21.11
N ALA A 62 -43.94 13.78 21.69
CA ALA A 62 -44.53 12.43 21.64
C ALA A 62 -45.55 12.44 22.79
N SER A 63 -46.86 12.34 22.66
CA SER A 63 -47.81 11.65 21.77
C SER A 63 -49.19 12.19 22.25
N ASP A 64 -50.29 12.34 21.53
CA ASP A 64 -50.84 11.75 20.32
C ASP A 64 -52.09 12.61 19.94
N GLN A 65 -52.58 12.43 18.71
CA GLN A 65 -53.94 12.74 18.23
C GLN A 65 -54.18 14.05 17.44
N GLU A 66 -54.18 13.85 16.12
CA GLU A 66 -54.97 14.49 15.05
C GLU A 66 -55.76 15.78 15.37
N SER A 67 -55.26 16.92 14.85
CA SER A 67 -56.07 17.81 14.00
C SER A 67 -55.16 18.78 13.23
N VAL A 68 -55.45 18.94 11.94
CA VAL A 68 -54.73 19.79 10.99
C VAL A 68 -55.12 21.26 11.21
N GLY A 69 -54.15 22.12 11.53
CA GLY A 69 -54.28 23.59 11.61
C GLY A 69 -52.89 24.25 11.73
N PRO A 70 -52.63 25.42 11.13
CA PRO A 70 -51.50 25.54 10.22
C PRO A 70 -50.14 25.81 10.87
N ILE A 71 -49.18 25.11 10.29
CA ILE A 71 -47.72 25.22 10.39
C ILE A 71 -47.28 26.66 10.04
N SER A 72 -46.58 27.32 10.95
CA SER A 72 -45.84 28.55 10.62
C SER A 72 -44.57 28.14 9.87
N LEU A 73 -44.63 28.12 8.53
CA LEU A 73 -43.45 27.84 7.70
C LEU A 73 -42.40 28.96 7.82
N PRO A 74 -41.10 28.63 7.67
CA PRO A 74 -40.03 29.63 7.65
C PRO A 74 -40.26 30.62 6.51
N ARG A 75 -40.36 31.93 6.81
CA ARG A 75 -40.46 32.96 5.78
C ARG A 75 -39.16 33.00 4.97
N ARG A 76 -39.29 32.77 3.66
CA ARG A 76 -38.27 33.05 2.64
C ARG A 76 -38.13 34.57 2.45
N ALA A 77 -36.94 34.99 2.03
CA ALA A 77 -36.63 36.37 1.68
C ALA A 77 -37.59 36.97 0.62
N GLU A 78 -37.94 38.23 0.87
CA GLU A 78 -38.35 39.32 -0.03
C GLU A 78 -39.39 39.03 -1.13
N THR A 79 -40.62 39.55 -0.94
CA THR A 79 -41.34 40.47 -1.85
C THR A 79 -42.83 40.54 -1.47
N PHE A 80 -43.38 41.76 -1.37
CA PHE A 80 -44.81 42.12 -1.24
C PHE A 80 -45.56 41.82 0.09
N GLY A 81 -45.82 42.91 0.84
CA GLY A 81 -47.16 43.35 1.28
C GLY A 81 -48.09 42.46 2.12
N GLY A 82 -48.40 42.92 3.34
CA GLY A 82 -49.81 43.09 3.73
C GLY A 82 -50.36 42.24 4.88
N PHE A 83 -50.77 42.98 5.92
CA PHE A 83 -52.03 42.90 6.65
C PHE A 83 -52.13 42.13 7.99
N ASP A 84 -52.27 42.99 9.01
CA ASP A 84 -52.92 42.93 10.33
C ASP A 84 -54.31 42.28 10.33
N SER A 85 -54.80 41.79 11.48
CA SER A 85 -56.23 41.84 11.83
C SER A 85 -56.46 41.44 13.29
N HIS A 86 -56.65 42.46 14.12
CA HIS A 86 -57.43 42.47 15.37
C HIS A 86 -58.86 41.90 15.21
N GLN A 87 -59.49 41.46 16.32
CA GLN A 87 -60.88 41.86 16.66
C GLN A 87 -61.35 41.46 18.08
N MET A 88 -62.22 42.32 18.62
CA MET A 88 -62.74 42.45 19.99
C MET A 88 -64.12 41.78 20.21
N ASN A 89 -64.51 41.51 21.47
CA ASN A 89 -65.65 42.12 22.21
C ASN A 89 -66.29 41.17 23.26
N VAL A 90 -66.33 41.46 24.58
CA VAL A 90 -67.26 42.31 25.41
C VAL A 90 -68.46 41.52 26.00
N TYR A 91 -68.93 42.00 27.19
CA TYR A 91 -70.24 41.89 27.87
C TYR A 91 -70.41 40.72 28.85
N LYS A 92 -71.11 40.82 29.99
CA LYS A 92 -71.61 41.89 30.90
C LYS A 92 -72.18 41.10 32.12
N GLY A 93 -72.25 41.74 33.29
CA GLY A 93 -72.64 41.13 34.56
C GLY A 93 -74.04 40.54 34.59
N GLY A 94 -74.21 39.57 35.49
CA GLY A 94 -75.49 38.96 35.84
C GLY A 94 -76.16 39.63 37.04
N GLU A 95 -77.42 39.29 37.24
CA GLU A 95 -78.13 39.48 38.50
C GLU A 95 -78.93 38.21 38.80
N LYS A 96 -78.80 37.78 40.05
CA LYS A 96 -79.49 36.67 40.73
C LYS A 96 -80.61 37.26 41.58
N ASP A 97 -81.65 36.47 41.81
CA ASP A 97 -82.52 36.52 42.99
C ASP A 97 -83.24 35.16 43.05
N GLU A 98 -83.42 34.43 44.16
CA GLU A 98 -82.83 34.34 45.49
C GLU A 98 -83.19 32.94 46.03
N GLY A 99 -82.54 32.46 47.10
CA GLY A 99 -83.09 31.38 47.94
C GLY A 99 -82.14 30.28 48.44
N GLU A 100 -81.50 30.57 49.57
CA GLU A 100 -81.33 29.71 50.77
C GLU A 100 -80.39 28.46 50.84
N GLU A 101 -79.81 28.35 52.05
CA GLU A 101 -79.10 27.25 52.74
C GLU A 101 -77.60 26.91 52.50
N VAL A 102 -76.83 27.23 53.56
CA VAL A 102 -75.91 26.33 54.33
C VAL A 102 -74.46 26.11 53.85
N GLN A 103 -73.54 26.37 54.80
CA GLN A 103 -72.15 25.91 54.96
C GLN A 103 -71.10 26.35 53.93
N ASP A 104 -70.21 27.26 54.33
CA ASP A 104 -68.80 26.95 54.69
C ASP A 104 -68.01 28.26 54.83
N LEU A 105 -67.35 28.49 55.98
CA LEU A 105 -66.45 29.64 56.16
C LEU A 105 -65.29 29.28 57.08
N ARG A 106 -64.12 28.96 56.51
CA ARG A 106 -62.85 29.24 57.17
C ARG A 106 -61.87 29.93 56.21
N ARG A 107 -61.55 31.15 56.65
CA ARG A 107 -60.50 32.08 56.21
C ARG A 107 -59.14 31.41 56.02
N THR A 108 -58.40 31.88 55.04
CA THR A 108 -56.93 31.83 55.05
C THR A 108 -56.37 33.22 54.72
N GLU A 109 -55.62 33.72 55.67
CA GLU A 109 -54.82 34.94 55.62
C GLU A 109 -53.33 34.55 55.55
N SER A 110 -52.48 35.57 55.36
CA SER A 110 -51.02 35.58 55.58
C SER A 110 -50.16 35.08 54.40
N ASP A 111 -49.58 35.98 53.61
CA ASP A 111 -48.43 36.86 53.88
C ASP A 111 -47.07 36.16 53.73
N SER A 112 -46.23 36.85 52.99
CA SER A 112 -44.82 36.64 52.68
C SER A 112 -43.97 36.39 53.92
N VAL A 113 -42.81 35.72 53.73
CA VAL A 113 -41.53 35.83 54.47
C VAL A 113 -40.87 34.45 54.64
N LEU A 114 -39.55 34.41 54.34
CA LEU A 114 -38.61 33.28 54.48
C LEU A 114 -38.74 32.21 53.37
N LYS A 115 -37.70 31.68 52.73
CA LYS A 115 -36.38 31.28 53.24
C LYS A 115 -35.61 30.86 51.96
N LYS A 116 -34.49 31.48 51.59
CA LYS A 116 -33.14 31.02 51.98
C LYS A 116 -33.10 29.52 52.38
N GLY A 117 -33.56 28.64 51.48
CA GLY A 117 -33.61 27.19 51.70
C GLY A 117 -33.39 26.34 50.43
N GLY A 118 -33.57 26.90 49.24
CA GLY A 118 -33.39 26.16 47.98
C GLY A 118 -31.93 25.89 47.59
N THR A 119 -31.00 26.76 47.97
CA THR A 119 -29.59 26.66 47.55
C THR A 119 -28.83 25.53 48.23
N ALA A 120 -29.10 25.29 49.52
CA ALA A 120 -28.48 24.18 50.25
C ALA A 120 -28.97 22.83 49.72
N ASN A 121 -30.28 22.68 49.49
CA ASN A 121 -30.86 21.42 49.00
C ASN A 121 -30.41 21.11 47.56
N LEU A 122 -30.30 22.14 46.69
CA LEU A 122 -29.72 22.01 45.36
C LEU A 122 -28.23 21.63 45.40
N MET A 123 -27.45 22.22 46.30
CA MET A 123 -26.04 21.87 46.50
C MET A 123 -25.87 20.42 46.95
N PHE A 124 -26.74 19.90 47.84
CA PHE A 124 -26.74 18.50 48.24
C PHE A 124 -27.13 17.56 47.08
N VAL A 125 -28.13 17.92 46.27
CA VAL A 125 -28.53 17.15 45.09
C VAL A 125 -27.43 17.14 44.03
N LEU A 126 -26.81 18.29 43.74
CA LEU A 126 -25.67 18.38 42.83
C LEU A 126 -24.49 17.57 43.36
N LYS A 127 -24.14 17.66 44.64
CA LYS A 127 -23.05 16.88 45.23
C LYS A 127 -23.30 15.38 45.14
N ARG A 128 -24.52 14.92 45.43
CA ARG A 128 -24.94 13.52 45.30
C ARG A 128 -24.94 13.04 43.85
N ASN A 129 -25.41 13.85 42.91
CA ASN A 129 -25.37 13.53 41.48
C ASN A 129 -23.91 13.46 40.97
N ASN A 130 -23.03 14.35 41.42
CA ASN A 130 -21.60 14.30 41.08
C ASN A 130 -20.94 13.03 41.64
N GLU A 131 -21.29 12.60 42.86
CA GLU A 131 -20.81 11.35 43.44
C GLU A 131 -21.29 10.12 42.66
N GLN A 132 -22.56 10.10 42.23
CA GLN A 132 -23.12 9.04 41.38
C GLN A 132 -22.47 9.01 39.98
N VAL A 133 -22.21 10.19 39.39
CA VAL A 133 -21.49 10.31 38.11
C VAL A 133 -20.07 9.78 38.26
N LEU A 134 -19.35 10.14 39.33
CA LEU A 134 -18.00 9.62 39.59
C LEU A 134 -18.00 8.11 39.82
N GLN A 135 -19.00 7.58 40.52
CA GLN A 135 -19.16 6.14 40.74
C GLN A 135 -19.41 5.40 39.41
N SER A 136 -20.28 5.94 38.56
CA SER A 136 -20.57 5.37 37.25
C SER A 136 -19.37 5.44 36.30
N ILE A 137 -18.61 6.55 36.30
CA ILE A 137 -17.33 6.65 35.57
C ILE A 137 -16.32 5.61 36.07
N THR A 138 -16.24 5.40 37.39
CA THR A 138 -15.35 4.39 37.98
C THR A 138 -15.76 2.97 37.58
N GLN A 139 -17.07 2.71 37.56
CA GLN A 139 -17.63 1.43 37.12
C GLN A 139 -17.38 1.17 35.63
N LEU A 140 -17.55 2.17 34.77
CA LEU A 140 -17.18 2.10 33.36
C LEU A 140 -15.69 1.80 33.18
N HIS A 141 -14.82 2.49 33.91
CA HIS A 141 -13.38 2.22 33.86
C HIS A 141 -13.07 0.76 34.25
N SER A 142 -13.71 0.23 35.28
CA SER A 142 -13.57 -1.17 35.68
C SER A 142 -14.07 -2.14 34.60
N LEU A 143 -15.22 -1.87 33.99
CA LEU A 143 -15.79 -2.72 32.93
C LEU A 143 -14.93 -2.69 31.66
N LEU A 144 -14.38 -1.53 31.28
CA LEU A 144 -13.43 -1.40 30.18
C LEU A 144 -12.13 -2.17 30.45
N GLY A 145 -11.60 -2.10 31.66
CA GLY A 145 -10.43 -2.87 32.07
C GLY A 145 -10.65 -4.38 31.99
N LEU A 146 -11.82 -4.86 32.45
CA LEU A 146 -12.21 -6.27 32.32
C LEU A 146 -12.37 -6.69 30.86
N LEU A 147 -12.97 -5.84 30.02
CA LEU A 147 -13.12 -6.11 28.60
C LEU A 147 -11.76 -6.20 27.89
N GLN A 148 -10.84 -5.29 28.19
CA GLN A 148 -9.48 -5.31 27.65
C GLN A 148 -8.75 -6.62 28.00
N ALA A 149 -8.88 -7.09 29.24
CA ALA A 149 -8.29 -8.36 29.67
C ALA A 149 -8.86 -9.54 28.86
N VAL A 150 -10.18 -9.56 28.63
CA VAL A 150 -10.83 -10.59 27.81
C VAL A 150 -10.34 -10.56 26.36
N VAL A 151 -10.18 -9.38 25.75
CA VAL A 151 -9.67 -9.25 24.37
C VAL A 151 -8.26 -9.80 24.24
N VAL A 152 -7.35 -9.43 25.15
CA VAL A 152 -5.97 -9.97 25.15
C VAL A 152 -5.96 -11.50 25.30
N GLN A 153 -6.86 -12.02 26.15
CA GLN A 153 -7.00 -13.47 26.33
C GLN A 153 -7.59 -14.16 25.08
N GLN A 154 -8.51 -13.51 24.38
CA GLN A 154 -9.05 -13.99 23.09
C GLN A 154 -7.98 -14.02 22.01
N ASP A 155 -7.16 -12.97 21.88
CA ASP A 155 -6.08 -12.89 20.90
C ASP A 155 -5.05 -14.02 21.12
N THR A 156 -4.64 -14.20 22.38
CA THR A 156 -3.73 -15.29 22.77
C THR A 156 -4.34 -16.65 22.43
N TYR A 157 -5.62 -16.86 22.76
CA TYR A 157 -6.33 -18.11 22.45
C TYR A 157 -6.40 -18.38 20.94
N ILE A 158 -6.63 -17.35 20.12
CA ILE A 158 -6.67 -17.47 18.66
C ILE A 158 -5.27 -17.83 18.11
N GLU A 159 -4.22 -17.20 18.60
CA GLU A 159 -2.84 -17.49 18.21
C GLU A 159 -2.44 -18.92 18.57
N ASP A 160 -2.77 -19.38 19.77
CA ASP A 160 -2.51 -20.75 20.23
C ASP A 160 -3.25 -21.78 19.36
N GLN A 161 -4.51 -21.54 19.01
CA GLN A 161 -5.27 -22.42 18.11
C GLN A 161 -4.64 -22.47 16.71
N LYS A 162 -4.16 -21.33 16.18
CA LYS A 162 -3.46 -21.28 14.88
C LYS A 162 -2.15 -22.06 14.91
N LEU A 163 -1.38 -21.92 15.99
CA LEU A 163 -0.13 -22.64 16.18
C LEU A 163 -0.39 -24.15 16.26
N LEU A 164 -1.36 -24.57 17.07
CA LEU A 164 -1.74 -25.98 17.23
C LEU A 164 -2.24 -26.62 15.92
N LEU A 165 -2.99 -25.86 15.11
CA LEU A 165 -3.41 -26.32 13.78
C LEU A 165 -2.21 -26.48 12.83
N THR A 166 -1.25 -25.57 12.89
CA THR A 166 -0.03 -25.58 12.07
C THR A 166 0.91 -26.72 12.48
N GLU A 167 1.11 -26.96 13.77
CA GLU A 167 1.90 -28.09 14.25
C GLU A 167 1.25 -29.42 13.90
N ARG A 168 -0.09 -29.53 13.99
CA ARG A 168 -0.81 -30.74 13.56
C ARG A 168 -0.81 -30.93 12.05
N THR A 169 -0.71 -29.88 11.22
CA THR A 169 -0.56 -30.05 9.76
C THR A 169 0.86 -30.50 9.44
N LEU A 170 1.87 -29.85 10.01
CA LEU A 170 3.28 -30.22 9.82
C LEU A 170 3.59 -31.64 10.33
N SER A 171 3.07 -32.02 11.49
CA SER A 171 3.21 -33.39 12.01
C SER A 171 2.52 -34.41 11.11
N ARG A 172 1.32 -34.12 10.59
CA ARG A 172 0.64 -35.00 9.62
C ARG A 172 1.37 -35.12 8.29
N ILE A 173 2.11 -34.09 7.87
CA ILE A 173 2.96 -34.12 6.67
C ILE A 173 4.22 -34.95 6.95
N SER A 174 4.80 -34.85 8.14
CA SER A 174 6.00 -35.62 8.55
C SER A 174 5.77 -37.12 8.72
N PHE A 175 4.54 -37.56 9.05
CA PHE A 175 4.21 -38.98 9.25
C PHE A 175 3.45 -39.63 8.09
N ARG A 176 3.23 -38.92 6.97
CA ARG A 176 2.66 -39.52 5.75
C ARG A 176 3.78 -39.95 4.81
N PRO A 177 3.75 -41.20 4.28
CA PRO A 177 4.61 -41.55 3.15
C PRO A 177 4.23 -40.70 1.94
N ASN A 178 5.25 -40.24 1.19
CA ASN A 178 5.20 -39.32 0.05
C ASN A 178 3.82 -39.28 -0.63
N SER A 179 3.08 -38.22 -0.36
CA SER A 179 1.84 -37.95 -1.07
C SER A 179 2.12 -37.78 -2.56
N LEU A 180 1.18 -38.15 -3.44
CA LEU A 180 1.33 -38.00 -4.89
C LEU A 180 1.69 -36.56 -5.28
N ILE A 181 1.16 -35.56 -4.56
CA ILE A 181 1.49 -34.14 -4.75
C ILE A 181 2.95 -33.82 -4.39
N GLU A 182 3.51 -34.52 -3.41
CA GLU A 182 4.89 -34.34 -2.97
C GLU A 182 5.86 -35.02 -3.92
N GLN A 183 5.49 -36.20 -4.43
CA GLN A 183 6.24 -36.87 -5.50
C GLN A 183 6.24 -36.02 -6.79
N GLU A 184 5.10 -35.43 -7.15
CA GLU A 184 5.00 -34.52 -8.30
C GLU A 184 5.84 -33.25 -8.09
N LYS A 185 5.82 -32.66 -6.90
CA LYS A 185 6.70 -31.54 -6.54
C LYS A 185 8.18 -31.92 -6.66
N GLN A 186 8.57 -33.11 -6.21
CA GLN A 186 9.96 -33.57 -6.32
C GLN A 186 10.37 -33.80 -7.79
N ARG A 187 9.49 -34.36 -8.63
CA ARG A 187 9.72 -34.47 -10.08
C ARG A 187 9.85 -33.11 -10.74
N SER A 188 9.02 -32.14 -10.35
CA SER A 188 9.09 -30.77 -10.87
C SER A 188 10.41 -30.08 -10.50
N LEU A 189 10.85 -30.19 -9.24
CA LEU A 189 12.14 -29.66 -8.80
C LEU A 189 13.32 -30.33 -9.51
N GLU A 190 13.26 -31.64 -9.72
CA GLU A 190 14.30 -32.35 -10.47
C GLU A 190 14.31 -31.93 -11.94
N LYS A 191 13.14 -31.72 -12.55
CA LYS A 191 13.02 -31.17 -13.89
C LYS A 191 13.64 -29.76 -13.97
N GLN A 192 13.36 -28.88 -13.02
CA GLN A 192 13.97 -27.55 -12.95
C GLN A 192 15.50 -27.62 -12.81
N ARG A 193 16.02 -28.56 -12.01
CA ARG A 193 17.48 -28.78 -11.91
C ARG A 193 18.09 -29.23 -13.23
N GLN A 194 17.42 -30.14 -13.94
CA GLN A 194 17.85 -30.59 -15.26
C GLN A 194 17.80 -29.46 -16.29
N GLU A 195 16.75 -28.64 -16.28
CA GLU A 195 16.61 -27.46 -17.15
C GLU A 195 17.74 -26.46 -16.90
N LEU A 196 18.07 -26.17 -15.65
CA LEU A 196 19.21 -25.30 -15.30
C LEU A 196 20.55 -25.89 -15.75
N ALA A 197 20.77 -27.19 -15.53
CA ALA A 197 21.98 -27.86 -16.00
C ALA A 197 22.10 -27.84 -17.53
N ASN A 198 20.98 -28.00 -18.25
CA ASN A 198 20.94 -27.91 -19.71
C ASN A 198 21.23 -26.49 -20.20
N LEU A 199 20.65 -25.47 -19.55
CA LEU A 199 20.93 -24.07 -19.87
C LEU A 199 22.41 -23.74 -19.65
N GLN A 200 22.99 -24.19 -18.53
CA GLN A 200 24.42 -24.01 -18.25
C GLN A 200 25.29 -24.69 -19.31
N LYS A 201 24.96 -25.94 -19.71
CA LYS A 201 25.66 -26.62 -20.82
C LYS A 201 25.57 -25.83 -22.12
N GLN A 202 24.39 -25.34 -22.49
CA GLN A 202 24.22 -24.52 -23.70
C GLN A 202 25.05 -23.23 -23.63
N GLN A 203 25.10 -22.57 -22.48
CA GLN A 203 25.93 -21.38 -22.29
C GLN A 203 27.42 -21.69 -22.46
N THR A 204 27.90 -22.80 -21.90
CA THR A 204 29.31 -23.22 -22.06
C THR A 204 29.64 -23.56 -23.52
N LEU A 205 28.78 -24.30 -24.22
CA LEU A 205 28.97 -24.63 -25.63
C LEU A 205 29.01 -23.38 -26.49
N HIS A 206 28.10 -22.44 -26.26
CA HIS A 206 28.08 -21.17 -26.99
C HIS A 206 29.37 -20.36 -26.78
N GLN A 207 29.87 -20.30 -25.54
CA GLN A 207 31.14 -19.63 -25.23
C GLN A 207 32.32 -20.31 -25.92
N GLU A 208 32.35 -21.65 -25.92
CA GLU A 208 33.40 -22.41 -26.62
C GLU A 208 33.37 -22.20 -28.13
N GLU A 209 32.19 -22.20 -28.75
CA GLU A 209 32.03 -21.91 -30.18
C GLU A 209 32.51 -20.50 -30.52
N ARG A 210 32.15 -19.50 -29.70
CA ARG A 210 32.65 -18.14 -29.87
C ARG A 210 34.17 -18.09 -29.78
N ARG A 211 34.76 -18.76 -28.79
CA ARG A 211 36.21 -18.82 -28.61
C ARG A 211 36.92 -19.54 -29.76
N LYS A 212 36.29 -20.55 -30.37
CA LYS A 212 36.83 -21.22 -31.57
C LYS A 212 36.82 -20.29 -32.77
N LYS A 213 35.68 -19.63 -33.02
CA LYS A 213 35.56 -18.65 -34.12
C LYS A 213 36.56 -17.50 -33.97
N GLU A 214 36.73 -16.97 -32.76
CA GLU A 214 37.71 -15.92 -32.48
C GLU A 214 39.14 -16.35 -32.82
N LYS A 215 39.55 -17.56 -32.42
CA LYS A 215 40.86 -18.11 -32.81
C LYS A 215 41.02 -18.30 -34.31
N GLU A 216 39.97 -18.74 -35.00
CA GLU A 216 40.00 -18.86 -36.46
C GLU A 216 40.13 -17.49 -37.13
N TRP A 217 39.48 -16.46 -36.60
CA TRP A 217 39.62 -15.09 -37.09
C TRP A 217 41.03 -14.56 -36.85
N GLU A 218 41.59 -14.74 -35.64
CA GLU A 218 42.95 -14.34 -35.30
C GLU A 218 43.99 -15.04 -36.19
N ALA A 219 43.79 -16.33 -36.49
CA ALA A 219 44.67 -17.07 -37.40
C ALA A 219 44.62 -16.51 -38.83
N ARG A 220 43.43 -16.22 -39.35
CA ARG A 220 43.25 -15.59 -40.68
C ARG A 220 43.85 -14.20 -40.73
N GLU A 221 43.68 -13.41 -39.68
CA GLU A 221 44.26 -12.07 -39.57
C GLU A 221 45.79 -12.15 -39.61
N LYS A 222 46.41 -13.03 -38.81
CA LYS A 222 47.86 -13.27 -38.86
C LYS A 222 48.33 -13.67 -40.26
N GLU A 223 47.63 -14.59 -40.91
CA GLU A 223 47.95 -15.04 -42.26
C GLU A 223 47.86 -13.91 -43.31
N LEU A 224 46.88 -13.01 -43.16
CA LEU A 224 46.76 -11.82 -44.01
C LEU A 224 47.88 -10.82 -43.74
N THR A 225 48.17 -10.52 -42.48
CA THR A 225 49.26 -9.58 -42.12
C THR A 225 50.63 -10.08 -42.59
N GLU A 226 50.88 -11.39 -42.55
CA GLU A 226 52.11 -11.96 -43.09
C GLU A 226 52.18 -11.78 -44.61
N ARG A 227 51.08 -12.02 -45.33
CA ARG A 227 51.01 -11.78 -46.79
C ARG A 227 51.19 -10.30 -47.13
N GLU A 228 50.58 -9.40 -46.37
CA GLU A 228 50.75 -7.95 -46.55
C GLU A 228 52.21 -7.55 -46.34
N SER A 229 52.88 -8.09 -45.31
CA SER A 229 54.32 -7.86 -45.10
C SER A 229 55.17 -8.34 -46.27
N GLN A 230 54.90 -9.55 -46.78
CA GLN A 230 55.61 -10.10 -47.95
C GLN A 230 55.37 -9.26 -49.21
N LEU A 231 54.15 -8.77 -49.43
CA LEU A 231 53.84 -7.87 -50.54
C LEU A 231 54.54 -6.53 -50.39
N GLY A 232 54.53 -5.94 -49.19
CA GLY A 232 55.23 -4.69 -48.90
C GLY A 232 56.74 -4.78 -49.16
N GLN A 233 57.37 -5.91 -48.80
CA GLN A 233 58.79 -6.15 -49.11
C GLN A 233 59.05 -6.22 -50.62
N LYS A 234 58.18 -6.90 -51.38
CA LYS A 234 58.30 -6.98 -52.85
C LYS A 234 58.07 -5.61 -53.49
N GLU A 235 57.11 -4.85 -52.99
CA GLU A 235 56.85 -3.50 -53.45
C GLU A 235 58.06 -2.58 -53.21
N GLU A 236 58.68 -2.64 -52.03
CA GLU A 236 59.89 -1.88 -51.73
C GLU A 236 61.06 -2.25 -52.67
N GLN A 237 61.22 -3.54 -52.99
CA GLN A 237 62.24 -3.98 -53.96
C GLN A 237 61.96 -3.44 -55.37
N ILE A 238 60.71 -3.49 -55.81
CA ILE A 238 60.29 -2.93 -57.11
C ILE A 238 60.54 -1.42 -57.13
N GLN A 239 60.17 -0.70 -56.08
CA GLN A 239 60.41 0.74 -55.98
C GLN A 239 61.89 1.09 -56.03
N LYS A 240 62.75 0.34 -55.32
CA LYS A 240 64.22 0.50 -55.40
C LYS A 240 64.74 0.26 -56.81
N GLY A 241 64.25 -0.79 -57.49
CA GLY A 241 64.61 -1.09 -58.87
C GLY A 241 64.18 0.01 -59.84
N GLN A 242 62.94 0.51 -59.71
CA GLN A 242 62.44 1.63 -60.50
C GLN A 242 63.28 2.90 -60.30
N HIS A 243 63.64 3.22 -59.06
CA HIS A 243 64.49 4.37 -58.78
C HIS A 243 65.90 4.23 -59.37
N GLY A 244 66.45 3.01 -59.37
CA GLY A 244 67.72 2.71 -60.05
C GLY A 244 67.63 2.90 -61.56
N LEU A 245 66.58 2.36 -62.19
CA LEU A 245 66.35 2.51 -63.63
C LEU A 245 66.15 3.97 -64.04
N GLU A 246 65.48 4.80 -63.23
CA GLU A 246 65.35 6.23 -63.54
C GLU A 246 66.71 6.94 -63.51
N LYS A 247 67.58 6.62 -62.53
CA LYS A 247 68.95 7.17 -62.50
C LYS A 247 69.75 6.77 -63.74
N GLU A 248 69.72 5.49 -64.11
CA GLU A 248 70.42 5.02 -65.33
C GLU A 248 69.89 5.71 -66.58
N ARG A 249 68.57 5.93 -66.65
CA ARG A 249 67.93 6.66 -67.74
C ARG A 249 68.41 8.11 -67.80
N GLU A 250 68.48 8.81 -66.66
CA GLU A 250 69.02 10.18 -66.57
C GLU A 250 70.49 10.23 -67.00
N GLU A 251 71.33 9.30 -66.53
CA GLU A 251 72.75 9.21 -66.91
C GLU A 251 72.93 8.96 -68.41
N LEU A 252 72.15 8.04 -68.99
CA LEU A 252 72.18 7.78 -70.43
C LEU A 252 71.76 9.02 -71.23
N GLN A 253 70.77 9.75 -70.74
CA GLN A 253 70.32 10.99 -71.36
C GLN A 253 71.41 12.08 -71.32
N GLN A 254 72.14 12.20 -70.20
CA GLN A 254 73.30 13.09 -70.08
C GLN A 254 74.43 12.68 -71.03
N LYS A 255 74.80 11.40 -71.08
CA LYS A 255 75.82 10.87 -72.01
C LYS A 255 75.44 11.12 -73.46
N LYS A 256 74.16 10.92 -73.81
CA LYS A 256 73.64 11.21 -75.15
C LYS A 256 73.79 12.69 -75.51
N ALA A 257 73.45 13.60 -74.59
CA ALA A 257 73.59 15.04 -74.81
C ALA A 257 75.06 15.46 -74.98
N ALA A 258 75.97 14.92 -74.16
CA ALA A 258 77.41 15.17 -74.28
C ALA A 258 77.95 14.70 -75.64
N TYR A 259 77.57 13.48 -76.05
CA TYR A 259 77.96 12.94 -77.36
C TYR A 259 77.45 13.79 -78.52
N GLN A 260 76.21 14.30 -78.44
CA GLN A 260 75.68 15.21 -79.46
C GLN A 260 76.50 16.50 -79.57
N LEU A 261 76.87 17.09 -78.43
CA LEU A 261 77.72 18.29 -78.40
C LEU A 261 79.09 18.01 -79.03
N ASP A 262 79.71 16.88 -78.74
CA ASP A 262 81.01 16.52 -79.32
C ASP A 262 80.92 16.25 -80.82
N LEU A 263 79.82 15.67 -81.31
CA LEU A 263 79.55 15.56 -82.75
C LEU A 263 79.46 16.94 -83.42
N GLU A 264 78.80 17.90 -82.78
CA GLU A 264 78.74 19.27 -83.29
C GLU A 264 80.13 19.91 -83.35
N ARG A 265 80.95 19.74 -82.31
CA ARG A 265 82.35 20.20 -82.28
C ARG A 265 83.21 19.56 -83.36
N LEU A 266 83.06 18.26 -83.61
CA LEU A 266 83.79 17.58 -84.68
C LEU A 266 83.38 18.09 -86.06
N ARG A 267 82.08 18.32 -86.28
CA ARG A 267 81.59 18.93 -87.53
C ARG A 267 82.14 20.33 -87.75
N THR A 268 82.22 21.16 -86.70
CA THR A 268 82.80 22.50 -86.82
C THR A 268 84.30 22.45 -87.07
N ALA A 269 85.05 21.59 -86.37
CA ALA A 269 86.47 21.38 -86.60
C ALA A 269 86.77 20.85 -88.00
N GLN A 270 85.96 19.89 -88.50
CA GLN A 270 86.10 19.38 -89.88
C GLN A 270 85.89 20.50 -90.91
N LYS A 271 84.83 21.31 -90.75
CA LYS A 271 84.59 22.48 -91.62
C LYS A 271 85.74 23.48 -91.60
N GLN A 272 86.41 23.65 -90.46
CA GLN A 272 87.59 24.52 -90.35
C GLN A 272 88.78 23.94 -91.11
N LEU A 273 89.08 22.65 -90.92
CA LEU A 273 90.15 21.95 -91.65
C LEU A 273 89.93 21.96 -93.17
N GLU A 274 88.70 21.80 -93.64
CA GLU A 274 88.37 21.90 -95.07
C GLU A 274 88.68 23.30 -95.63
N LYS A 275 88.33 24.37 -94.89
CA LYS A 275 88.66 25.74 -95.28
C LYS A 275 90.16 26.02 -95.29
N GLU A 276 90.90 25.51 -94.31
CA GLU A 276 92.36 25.67 -94.27
C GLU A 276 93.06 24.96 -95.43
N LYS A 277 92.54 23.80 -95.86
CA LYS A 277 93.04 23.09 -97.05
C LYS A 277 92.75 23.81 -98.36
N GLU A 278 91.60 24.48 -98.48
CA GLU A 278 91.28 25.29 -99.67
C GLU A 278 92.17 26.55 -99.79
N GLN A 279 92.84 26.96 -98.71
CA GLN A 279 93.71 28.14 -98.64
C GLN A 279 95.20 27.83 -98.86
N LEU A 280 95.58 26.54 -98.95
CA LEU A 280 96.93 26.04 -99.23
C LEU A 280 97.08 25.62 -100.69
#